data_AF-A0A933HRU7-F1
#
_entry.id   AF-A0A933HRU7-F1
#
_cell.length_a   1.000
_cell.length_b   1.000
_cell.length_c   1.000
_cell.angle_alpha   90.00
_cell.angle_beta   90.00
_cell.angle_gamma   90.00
#
_symmetry.space_group_name_H-M   'P 1'
#
loop_
_entity.id
_entity.type
_entity.pdbx_description
1 polymer ?
#
loop_
_entity_poly.entity_id
_entity_poly.type
_entity_poly.pdbx_seq_one_letter_code
_entity_poly.pdbx_strand_id
1 'polypeptide(L)'
;MKILYSRTWSIIALLAFAFVLRAAFLFLAGVNAPLTGDEFAYQQIAENLTAGRGFFQTNNPFFPGQVLYAWQAPLYPLLLGALYKFVGSNILVAKLLGIVVSTATVYVVYDLTRRVFRAPLLENVTDETRAHNSAFVAGFLVAIYPGFLTLAHLLLSEGLFIFFVMLAFGFVARALDEGGGRKWLWLAAAGVAWGSATLTRGLTLYFTPLLALWLAWIMWRTRGGSRSNVSCLPVGAMPRACPNGASARVVGAMPRACPNGASARGVGAMPRACPNGATTEGATTRVRPYAQLEPRRCLWWSRSRSLRRGRCAIIFNFVNLFCWKPKAA
;
A
#
# COMPACT_ATOMS: atom_id res chain seq x y z
N MET A 1 1.06 -23.94 11.12
CA MET A 1 0.18 -24.45 10.02
C MET A 1 -1.30 -24.06 10.20
N LYS A 2 -1.93 -24.26 11.38
CA LYS A 2 -3.36 -23.92 11.63
C LYS A 2 -3.76 -22.45 11.38
N ILE A 3 -2.90 -21.48 11.69
CA ILE A 3 -3.22 -20.04 11.55
C ILE A 3 -3.27 -19.58 10.08
N LEU A 4 -2.31 -20.05 9.26
CA LEU A 4 -2.30 -19.74 7.82
C LEU A 4 -3.47 -20.41 7.10
N TYR A 5 -3.82 -21.63 7.51
CA TYR A 5 -4.98 -22.35 7.02
C TYR A 5 -6.28 -21.58 7.29
N SER A 6 -6.53 -21.19 8.55
CA SER A 6 -7.73 -20.44 8.95
C SER A 6 -7.96 -19.17 8.12
N ARG A 7 -6.89 -18.39 7.85
CA ARG A 7 -6.99 -17.12 7.11
C ARG A 7 -7.38 -17.30 5.65
N THR A 8 -6.88 -18.34 4.97
CA THR A 8 -7.25 -18.61 3.58
C THR A 8 -8.73 -19.01 3.50
N TRP A 9 -9.20 -19.83 4.44
CA TRP A 9 -10.60 -20.20 4.55
C TRP A 9 -11.52 -19.00 4.82
N SER A 10 -11.10 -18.04 5.65
CA SER A 10 -11.87 -16.80 5.86
C SER A 10 -12.06 -16.01 4.57
N ILE A 11 -11.01 -15.89 3.74
CA ILE A 11 -11.12 -15.18 2.45
C ILE A 11 -12.04 -15.94 1.50
N ILE A 12 -11.87 -17.26 1.38
CA ILE A 12 -12.74 -18.10 0.53
C ILE A 12 -14.20 -17.98 0.98
N ALA A 13 -14.45 -18.05 2.28
CA ALA A 13 -15.79 -17.87 2.85
C ALA A 13 -16.37 -16.49 2.55
N LEU A 14 -15.57 -15.42 2.66
CA LEU A 14 -15.99 -14.06 2.30
C LEU A 14 -16.34 -13.95 0.81
N LEU A 15 -15.54 -14.50 -0.08
CA LEU A 15 -15.79 -14.46 -1.53
C LEU A 15 -16.98 -15.31 -1.93
N ALA A 16 -17.11 -16.50 -1.33
CA ALA A 16 -18.27 -17.37 -1.52
C ALA A 16 -19.55 -16.68 -1.03
N PHE A 17 -19.51 -16.06 0.15
CA PHE A 17 -20.62 -15.26 0.68
C PHE A 17 -20.97 -14.11 -0.25
N ALA A 18 -19.98 -13.32 -0.70
CA ALA A 18 -20.19 -12.20 -1.60
C ALA A 18 -20.83 -12.64 -2.93
N PHE A 19 -20.36 -13.76 -3.50
CA PHE A 19 -20.87 -14.34 -4.74
C PHE A 19 -22.31 -14.86 -4.56
N VAL A 20 -22.57 -15.65 -3.52
CA VAL A 20 -23.90 -16.21 -3.24
C VAL A 20 -24.91 -15.10 -2.96
N LEU A 21 -24.53 -14.07 -2.20
CA LEU A 21 -25.40 -12.93 -1.93
C LEU A 21 -25.81 -12.21 -3.22
N ARG A 22 -24.86 -11.99 -4.13
CA ARG A 22 -25.12 -11.38 -5.45
C ARG A 22 -25.98 -12.30 -6.31
N ALA A 23 -25.62 -13.57 -6.44
CA ALA A 23 -26.42 -14.52 -7.22
C ALA A 23 -27.86 -14.61 -6.68
N ALA A 24 -28.05 -14.70 -5.37
CA ALA A 24 -29.37 -14.72 -4.75
C ALA A 24 -30.15 -13.43 -5.08
N PHE A 25 -29.51 -12.27 -4.96
CA PHE A 25 -30.16 -11.00 -5.30
C PHE A 25 -30.55 -10.92 -6.78
N LEU A 26 -29.74 -11.45 -7.71
CA LEU A 26 -30.09 -11.55 -9.13
C LEU A 26 -31.38 -12.32 -9.37
N PHE A 27 -31.49 -13.51 -8.75
CA PHE A 27 -32.66 -14.36 -8.91
C PHE A 27 -33.90 -13.79 -8.23
N LEU A 28 -33.73 -13.08 -7.11
CA LEU A 28 -34.81 -12.37 -6.42
C LEU A 28 -35.30 -11.14 -7.18
N ALA A 29 -34.39 -10.36 -7.77
CA ALA A 29 -34.72 -9.16 -8.54
C ALA A 29 -35.30 -9.47 -9.93
N GLY A 30 -35.16 -10.71 -10.39
CA GLY A 30 -35.64 -11.17 -11.69
C GLY A 30 -34.58 -11.04 -12.79
N VAL A 31 -34.14 -12.18 -13.31
CA VAL A 31 -33.15 -12.24 -14.40
C VAL A 31 -33.61 -11.45 -15.62
N ASN A 32 -34.90 -11.56 -15.95
CA ASN A 32 -35.52 -11.00 -17.16
C ASN A 32 -36.18 -9.63 -16.93
N ALA A 33 -35.81 -8.92 -15.87
CA ALA A 33 -36.24 -7.53 -15.70
C ALA A 33 -35.88 -6.72 -16.98
N PRO A 34 -36.81 -5.90 -17.50
CA PRO A 34 -36.59 -5.16 -18.73
C PRO A 34 -35.40 -4.22 -18.59
N LEU A 35 -34.53 -4.18 -19.60
CA LEU A 35 -33.40 -3.28 -19.64
C LEU A 35 -33.91 -1.84 -19.83
N THR A 36 -33.34 -0.90 -19.08
CA THR A 36 -33.72 0.51 -19.17
C THR A 36 -32.51 1.41 -19.30
N GLY A 37 -32.71 2.59 -19.92
CA GLY A 37 -31.67 3.61 -20.06
C GLY A 37 -30.37 3.07 -20.67
N ASP A 38 -29.25 3.26 -19.97
CA ASP A 38 -27.92 2.87 -20.42
C ASP A 38 -27.74 1.35 -20.55
N GLU A 39 -28.50 0.53 -19.82
CA GLU A 39 -28.40 -0.93 -19.93
C GLU A 39 -28.78 -1.42 -21.32
N PHE A 40 -29.86 -0.84 -21.88
CA PHE A 40 -30.32 -1.15 -23.22
C PHE A 40 -29.30 -0.72 -24.27
N ALA A 41 -28.70 0.46 -24.09
CA ALA A 41 -27.62 0.96 -24.94
C ALA A 41 -26.42 0.01 -24.97
N TYR A 42 -25.94 -0.43 -23.81
CA TYR A 42 -24.81 -1.35 -23.73
C TYR A 42 -25.12 -2.71 -24.36
N GLN A 43 -26.32 -3.25 -24.13
CA GLN A 43 -26.79 -4.47 -24.77
C GLN A 43 -26.80 -4.34 -26.29
N GLN A 44 -27.38 -3.27 -26.83
CA GLN A 44 -27.49 -3.04 -28.26
C GLN A 44 -26.12 -2.91 -28.94
N ILE A 45 -25.19 -2.16 -28.34
CA ILE A 45 -23.84 -2.00 -28.87
C ILE A 45 -23.11 -3.35 -28.87
N ALA A 46 -23.24 -4.16 -27.82
CA ALA A 46 -22.63 -5.48 -27.73
C ALA A 46 -23.16 -6.44 -28.81
N GLU A 47 -24.47 -6.43 -29.07
CA GLU A 47 -25.09 -7.22 -30.14
C GLU A 47 -24.62 -6.77 -31.53
N ASN A 48 -24.55 -5.45 -31.76
CA ASN A 48 -24.03 -4.88 -33.00
C ASN A 48 -22.58 -5.29 -33.25
N LEU A 49 -21.73 -5.26 -32.22
CA LEU A 49 -20.35 -5.71 -32.31
C LEU A 49 -20.25 -7.20 -32.64
N THR A 50 -21.08 -8.02 -31.99
CA THR A 50 -21.12 -9.48 -32.20
C THR A 50 -21.55 -9.82 -33.63
N ALA A 51 -22.51 -9.06 -34.17
CA ALA A 51 -22.99 -9.20 -35.55
C ALA A 51 -22.06 -8.57 -36.61
N GLY A 52 -20.91 -7.99 -36.21
CA GLY A 52 -19.98 -7.33 -37.14
C GLY A 52 -20.48 -5.99 -37.70
N ARG A 53 -21.53 -5.40 -37.11
CA ARG A 53 -22.12 -4.13 -37.56
C ARG A 53 -21.35 -2.90 -37.06
N GLY A 54 -20.49 -3.07 -36.06
CA GLY A 54 -19.64 -2.01 -35.51
C GLY A 54 -20.18 -1.38 -34.21
N PHE A 55 -19.57 -0.26 -33.81
CA PHE A 55 -19.79 0.36 -32.50
C PHE A 55 -20.77 1.55 -32.61
N PHE A 56 -22.07 1.26 -32.59
CA PHE A 56 -23.12 2.27 -32.60
C PHE A 56 -24.36 1.81 -31.86
N GLN A 57 -25.19 2.78 -31.48
CA GLN A 57 -26.53 2.59 -30.92
C GLN A 57 -27.56 3.38 -31.72
N THR A 58 -28.81 2.95 -31.65
CA THR A 58 -29.98 3.63 -32.22
C THR A 58 -31.07 3.74 -31.16
N ASN A 59 -32.09 4.57 -31.41
CA ASN A 59 -33.23 4.72 -30.49
C ASN A 59 -32.83 5.18 -29.08
N ASN A 60 -31.80 6.03 -28.99
CA ASN A 60 -31.48 6.68 -27.72
C ASN A 60 -32.63 7.63 -27.33
N PRO A 61 -33.18 7.55 -26.11
CA PRO A 61 -34.29 8.39 -25.67
C PRO A 61 -34.01 9.90 -25.78
N PHE A 62 -32.74 10.31 -25.65
CA PHE A 62 -32.34 11.71 -25.73
C PHE A 62 -32.15 12.20 -27.17
N PHE A 63 -31.95 11.29 -28.13
CA PHE A 63 -31.70 11.60 -29.54
C PHE A 63 -32.52 10.66 -30.44
N PRO A 64 -33.86 10.80 -30.46
CA PRO A 64 -34.73 9.92 -31.22
C PRO A 64 -34.43 10.00 -32.72
N GLY A 65 -34.38 8.84 -33.39
CA GLY A 65 -34.14 8.74 -34.83
C GLY A 65 -32.67 8.93 -35.26
N GLN A 66 -31.75 9.18 -34.33
CA GLN A 66 -30.33 9.35 -34.65
C GLN A 66 -29.53 8.07 -34.38
N VAL A 67 -28.53 7.83 -35.25
CA VAL A 67 -27.50 6.81 -35.02
C VAL A 67 -26.35 7.47 -34.28
N LEU A 68 -26.04 6.98 -33.09
CA LEU A 68 -24.98 7.53 -32.26
C LEU A 68 -23.77 6.61 -32.29
N TYR A 69 -22.67 7.11 -32.83
CA TYR A 69 -21.36 6.46 -32.79
C TYR A 69 -20.57 6.96 -31.59
N ALA A 70 -19.84 6.06 -30.92
CA ALA A 70 -18.95 6.39 -29.80
C ALA A 70 -19.60 7.21 -28.65
N TRP A 71 -20.92 7.11 -28.46
CA TRP A 71 -21.62 7.79 -27.35
C TRP A 71 -21.22 7.22 -25.99
N GLN A 72 -21.04 5.91 -25.93
CA GLN A 72 -20.58 5.19 -24.75
C GLN A 72 -19.10 4.89 -24.85
N ALA A 73 -18.43 4.84 -23.70
CA ALA A 73 -17.03 4.44 -23.62
C ALA A 73 -16.87 2.96 -24.08
N PRO A 74 -15.78 2.63 -24.78
CA PRO A 74 -15.74 1.42 -25.60
C PRO A 74 -15.53 0.12 -24.82
N LEU A 75 -14.85 0.13 -23.67
CA LEU A 75 -14.35 -1.12 -23.09
C LEU A 75 -15.47 -2.04 -22.58
N TYR A 76 -16.52 -1.48 -21.97
CA TYR A 76 -17.60 -2.29 -21.42
C TYR A 76 -18.42 -3.00 -22.52
N PRO A 77 -18.89 -2.32 -23.59
CA PRO A 77 -19.56 -3.00 -24.70
C PRO A 77 -18.65 -3.94 -25.49
N LEU A 78 -17.35 -3.62 -25.62
CA LEU A 78 -16.37 -4.52 -26.24
C LEU A 78 -16.26 -5.82 -25.45
N LEU A 79 -16.19 -5.74 -24.12
CA LEU A 79 -16.14 -6.92 -23.24
C LEU A 79 -17.41 -7.76 -23.36
N LEU A 80 -18.59 -7.12 -23.38
CA LEU A 80 -19.87 -7.81 -23.55
C LEU A 80 -19.99 -8.46 -24.93
N GLY A 81 -19.64 -7.75 -26.01
CA GLY A 81 -19.70 -8.31 -27.36
C GLY A 81 -18.70 -9.45 -27.55
N ALA A 82 -17.50 -9.36 -26.95
CA ALA A 82 -16.56 -10.48 -26.93
C ALA A 82 -17.16 -11.70 -26.21
N LEU A 83 -17.82 -11.49 -25.07
CA LEU A 83 -18.50 -12.57 -24.32
C LEU A 83 -19.65 -13.19 -25.13
N TYR A 84 -20.48 -12.36 -25.77
CA TYR A 84 -21.59 -12.80 -26.61
C TYR A 84 -21.15 -13.53 -27.87
N LYS A 85 -19.94 -13.25 -28.38
CA LYS A 85 -19.37 -14.03 -29.49
C LYS A 85 -19.12 -15.50 -29.12
N PHE A 86 -18.81 -15.80 -27.86
CA PHE A 86 -18.53 -17.17 -27.41
C PHE A 86 -19.78 -17.90 -26.89
N VAL A 87 -20.67 -17.19 -26.20
CA VAL A 87 -21.81 -17.81 -25.47
C VAL A 87 -23.16 -17.52 -26.12
N GLY A 88 -23.21 -16.59 -27.07
CA GLY A 88 -24.45 -16.04 -27.63
C GLY A 88 -24.93 -14.80 -26.85
N SER A 89 -25.82 -14.00 -27.47
CA SER A 89 -26.42 -12.84 -26.81
C SER A 89 -27.41 -13.31 -25.74
N ASN A 90 -26.99 -13.23 -24.48
CA ASN A 90 -27.80 -13.61 -23.33
C ASN A 90 -27.57 -12.66 -22.16
N ILE A 91 -28.63 -11.96 -21.74
CA ILE A 91 -28.60 -11.00 -20.63
C ILE A 91 -28.15 -11.65 -19.33
N LEU A 92 -28.52 -12.91 -19.08
CA LEU A 92 -28.08 -13.64 -17.89
C LEU A 92 -26.55 -13.72 -17.84
N VAL A 93 -25.91 -13.99 -18.98
CA VAL A 93 -24.45 -14.12 -19.08
C VAL A 93 -23.77 -12.78 -18.79
N ALA A 94 -24.33 -11.67 -19.28
CA ALA A 94 -23.83 -10.33 -18.96
C ALA A 94 -24.01 -9.97 -17.47
N LYS A 95 -25.14 -10.33 -16.86
CA LYS A 95 -25.34 -10.12 -15.41
C LYS A 95 -24.40 -11.00 -14.58
N LEU A 96 -24.17 -12.25 -14.98
CA LEU A 96 -23.19 -13.13 -14.34
C LEU A 96 -21.76 -12.57 -14.41
N LEU A 97 -21.38 -11.95 -15.54
CA LEU A 97 -20.12 -11.22 -15.63
C LEU A 97 -20.04 -10.10 -14.58
N GLY A 98 -21.11 -9.32 -14.40
CA GLY A 98 -21.20 -8.30 -13.36
C GLY A 98 -21.03 -8.86 -11.94
N ILE A 99 -21.61 -10.03 -11.66
CA ILE A 99 -21.42 -10.75 -10.39
C ILE A 99 -19.96 -11.17 -10.19
N VAL A 100 -19.34 -11.77 -11.21
CA VAL A 100 -17.93 -12.20 -11.15
C VAL A 100 -17.02 -11.00 -10.90
N VAL A 101 -17.21 -9.92 -11.66
CA VAL A 101 -16.42 -8.69 -11.54
C VAL A 101 -16.60 -8.07 -10.16
N SER A 102 -17.83 -7.95 -9.67
CA SER A 102 -18.09 -7.36 -8.36
C SER A 102 -17.56 -8.22 -7.20
N THR A 103 -17.61 -9.55 -7.29
CA THR A 103 -16.95 -10.45 -6.32
C THR A 103 -15.43 -10.33 -6.40
N ALA A 104 -14.85 -10.20 -7.60
CA ALA A 104 -13.42 -9.94 -7.75
C ALA A 104 -13.01 -8.60 -7.11
N THR A 105 -13.84 -7.57 -7.20
CA THR A 105 -13.62 -6.29 -6.51
C THR A 105 -13.54 -6.46 -4.99
N VAL A 106 -14.36 -7.34 -4.39
CA VAL A 106 -14.27 -7.63 -2.94
C VAL A 106 -12.88 -8.18 -2.60
N TYR A 107 -12.33 -9.08 -3.41
CA TYR A 107 -10.96 -9.58 -3.23
C TYR A 107 -9.90 -8.48 -3.39
N VAL A 108 -10.02 -7.64 -4.42
CA VAL A 108 -9.07 -6.55 -4.67
C VAL A 108 -9.06 -5.56 -3.50
N VAL A 109 -10.23 -5.19 -2.97
CA VAL A 109 -10.34 -4.33 -1.78
C VAL A 109 -9.69 -5.00 -0.57
N TYR A 110 -9.99 -6.28 -0.33
CA TYR A 110 -9.36 -7.04 0.74
C TYR A 110 -7.82 -7.02 0.64
N ASP A 111 -7.25 -7.35 -0.52
CA ASP A 111 -5.80 -7.39 -0.73
C ASP A 111 -5.17 -5.98 -0.60
N LEU A 112 -5.80 -4.96 -1.16
CA LEU A 112 -5.35 -3.58 -1.06
C LEU A 112 -5.33 -3.10 0.40
N THR A 113 -6.43 -3.27 1.13
CA THR A 113 -6.52 -2.90 2.55
C THR A 113 -5.46 -3.63 3.36
N ARG A 114 -5.27 -4.93 3.15
CA ARG A 114 -4.24 -5.70 3.87
C ARG A 114 -2.85 -5.12 3.65
N ARG A 115 -2.52 -4.65 2.44
CA ARG A 115 -1.22 -4.02 2.14
C ARG A 115 -1.07 -2.66 2.80
N VAL A 116 -2.11 -1.83 2.72
CA VAL A 116 -2.09 -0.49 3.33
C VAL A 116 -1.86 -0.57 4.84
N PHE A 117 -2.52 -1.51 5.52
CA PHE A 117 -2.37 -1.71 6.96
C PHE A 117 -1.16 -2.55 7.37
N ARG A 118 -0.39 -3.11 6.41
CA ARG A 118 0.92 -3.72 6.67
C ARG A 118 2.07 -2.72 6.57
N ALA A 119 1.83 -1.55 5.97
CA ALA A 119 2.88 -0.59 5.70
C ALA A 119 3.49 -0.09 7.02
N PRO A 120 4.84 -0.01 7.15
CA PRO A 120 5.54 0.36 8.40
C PRO A 120 5.24 1.77 8.97
N LEU A 121 4.31 2.52 8.37
CA LEU A 121 3.91 3.85 8.81
C LEU A 121 3.22 3.84 10.18
N LEU A 122 2.77 2.67 10.65
CA LEU A 122 2.19 2.47 11.98
C LEU A 122 3.16 1.63 12.81
N GLU A 123 3.95 2.32 13.62
CA GLU A 123 5.04 1.74 14.41
C GLU A 123 4.51 0.82 15.53
N ASN A 124 5.16 -0.35 15.67
CA ASN A 124 5.11 -1.34 16.76
C ASN A 124 4.03 -2.46 16.76
N VAL A 125 4.53 -3.66 16.41
CA VAL A 125 4.20 -5.01 16.94
C VAL A 125 2.83 -5.64 16.58
N THR A 126 2.88 -6.84 15.98
CA THR A 126 1.76 -7.77 15.65
C THR A 126 0.72 -7.32 14.61
N ASP A 127 1.15 -6.57 13.61
CA ASP A 127 0.30 -5.88 12.63
C ASP A 127 -0.49 -6.80 11.68
N GLU A 128 0.00 -8.01 11.40
CA GLU A 128 -0.59 -8.89 10.39
C GLU A 128 -2.04 -9.30 10.72
N THR A 129 -2.35 -9.53 12.00
CA THR A 129 -3.70 -9.87 12.43
C THR A 129 -4.63 -8.67 12.32
N ARG A 130 -4.16 -7.46 12.67
CA ARG A 130 -4.93 -6.23 12.50
C ARG A 130 -5.18 -5.93 11.03
N ALA A 131 -4.14 -6.00 10.19
CA ALA A 131 -4.26 -5.81 8.74
C ALA A 131 -5.25 -6.80 8.12
N HIS A 132 -5.19 -8.09 8.53
CA HIS A 132 -6.15 -9.10 8.10
C HIS A 132 -7.58 -8.77 8.53
N ASN A 133 -7.79 -8.37 9.79
CA ASN A 133 -9.11 -8.03 10.30
C ASN A 133 -9.68 -6.78 9.61
N SER A 134 -8.88 -5.73 9.45
CA SER A 134 -9.26 -4.52 8.70
C SER A 134 -9.60 -4.84 7.26
N ALA A 135 -8.81 -5.69 6.59
CA ALA A 135 -9.07 -6.15 5.23
C ALA A 135 -10.37 -6.97 5.13
N PHE A 136 -10.61 -7.87 6.08
CA PHE A 136 -11.82 -8.67 6.14
C PHE A 136 -13.06 -7.80 6.34
N VAL A 137 -13.00 -6.85 7.29
CA VAL A 137 -14.09 -5.89 7.53
C VAL A 137 -14.32 -5.02 6.30
N ALA A 138 -13.28 -4.48 5.67
CA ALA A 138 -13.42 -3.68 4.46
C ALA A 138 -14.04 -4.48 3.30
N GLY A 139 -13.56 -5.70 3.06
CA GLY A 139 -14.12 -6.60 2.06
C GLY A 139 -15.57 -6.98 2.36
N PHE A 140 -15.91 -7.26 3.62
CA PHE A 140 -17.27 -7.57 4.05
C PHE A 140 -18.22 -6.39 3.86
N LEU A 141 -17.80 -5.18 4.24
CA LEU A 141 -18.60 -3.96 4.01
C LEU A 141 -18.87 -3.74 2.52
N VAL A 142 -17.89 -3.93 1.64
CA VAL A 142 -18.09 -3.88 0.18
C VAL A 142 -18.97 -5.02 -0.31
N ALA A 143 -18.88 -6.21 0.30
CA ALA A 143 -19.71 -7.35 -0.07
C ALA A 143 -21.20 -7.10 0.15
N ILE A 144 -21.56 -6.41 1.25
CA ILE A 144 -22.96 -6.12 1.63
C ILE A 144 -23.45 -4.72 1.24
N TYR A 145 -22.58 -3.85 0.73
CA TYR A 145 -22.94 -2.47 0.42
C TYR A 145 -24.06 -2.42 -0.64
N PRO A 146 -25.25 -1.87 -0.31
CA PRO A 146 -26.42 -1.98 -1.18
C PRO A 146 -26.21 -1.42 -2.58
N GLY A 147 -25.54 -0.27 -2.70
CA GLY A 147 -25.27 0.35 -4.00
C GLY A 147 -24.33 -0.47 -4.90
N PHE A 148 -23.40 -1.23 -4.31
CA PHE A 148 -22.53 -2.11 -5.10
C PHE A 148 -23.20 -3.45 -5.38
N LEU A 149 -24.11 -3.88 -4.50
CA LEU A 149 -24.99 -5.01 -4.79
C LEU A 149 -25.87 -4.70 -5.99
N THR A 150 -26.54 -3.55 -6.06
CA THR A 150 -27.37 -3.19 -7.23
C THR A 150 -26.56 -3.09 -8.52
N LEU A 151 -25.39 -2.44 -8.48
CA LEU A 151 -24.49 -2.34 -9.63
C LEU A 151 -23.99 -3.71 -10.16
N ALA A 152 -24.00 -4.77 -9.34
CA ALA A 152 -23.63 -6.11 -9.80
C ALA A 152 -24.68 -6.74 -10.74
N HIS A 153 -25.92 -6.25 -10.71
CA HIS A 153 -27.07 -6.81 -11.44
C HIS A 153 -27.49 -5.99 -12.66
N LEU A 154 -27.14 -4.71 -12.65
CA LEU A 154 -27.40 -3.80 -13.74
C LEU A 154 -26.32 -3.98 -14.81
N LEU A 155 -26.72 -3.94 -16.08
CA LEU A 155 -25.78 -3.92 -17.21
C LEU A 155 -25.16 -2.53 -17.32
N LEU A 156 -24.30 -2.19 -16.36
CA LEU A 156 -23.70 -0.87 -16.23
C LEU A 156 -22.17 -0.96 -16.20
N SER A 157 -21.53 0.06 -16.79
CA SER A 157 -20.07 0.19 -16.84
C SER A 157 -19.41 0.38 -15.46
N GLU A 158 -20.17 0.84 -14.49
CA GLU A 158 -19.75 1.34 -13.18
C GLU A 158 -19.09 0.26 -12.35
N GLY A 159 -19.63 -0.96 -12.37
CA GLY A 159 -19.05 -2.10 -11.64
C GLY A 159 -17.65 -2.45 -12.14
N LEU A 160 -17.48 -2.49 -13.47
CA LEU A 160 -16.20 -2.77 -14.12
C LEU A 160 -15.21 -1.61 -13.94
N PHE A 161 -15.69 -0.38 -13.99
CA PHE A 161 -14.91 0.82 -13.70
C PHE A 161 -14.31 0.77 -12.29
N ILE A 162 -15.13 0.53 -11.26
CA ILE A 162 -14.68 0.44 -9.86
C ILE A 162 -13.64 -0.67 -9.70
N PHE A 163 -13.88 -1.83 -10.32
CA PHE A 163 -12.93 -2.95 -10.32
C PHE A 163 -11.55 -2.52 -10.83
N PHE A 164 -11.47 -1.90 -12.01
CA PHE A 164 -10.20 -1.47 -12.60
C PHE A 164 -9.51 -0.36 -11.80
N VAL A 165 -10.27 0.59 -11.24
CA VAL A 165 -9.70 1.64 -10.37
C VAL A 165 -9.07 1.02 -9.12
N MET A 166 -9.79 0.12 -8.43
CA MET A 166 -9.25 -0.58 -7.25
C MET A 166 -8.05 -1.45 -7.61
N LEU A 167 -8.08 -2.12 -8.76
CA LEU A 167 -6.98 -2.95 -9.25
C LEU A 167 -5.73 -2.11 -9.55
N ALA A 168 -5.89 -0.92 -10.14
CA ALA A 168 -4.79 0.01 -10.38
C ALA A 168 -4.11 0.43 -9.08
N PHE A 169 -4.89 0.80 -8.04
CA PHE A 169 -4.34 1.10 -6.72
C PHE A 169 -3.68 -0.14 -6.07
N GLY A 170 -4.25 -1.33 -6.26
CA GLY A 170 -3.66 -2.60 -5.83
C GLY A 170 -2.29 -2.89 -6.46
N PHE A 171 -2.10 -2.54 -7.74
CA PHE A 171 -0.81 -2.66 -8.42
C PHE A 171 0.18 -1.57 -7.99
N VAL A 172 -0.28 -0.33 -7.76
CA VAL A 172 0.56 0.71 -7.16
C VAL A 172 1.07 0.29 -5.80
N ALA A 173 0.20 -0.24 -4.92
CA ALA A 173 0.60 -0.72 -3.60
C ALA A 173 1.68 -1.81 -3.69
N ARG A 174 1.53 -2.79 -4.60
CA ARG A 174 2.57 -3.80 -4.88
C ARG A 174 3.89 -3.18 -5.37
N ALA A 175 3.82 -2.17 -6.23
CA ALA A 175 5.00 -1.48 -6.72
C ALA A 175 5.76 -0.71 -5.62
N LEU A 176 5.07 -0.33 -4.54
CA LEU A 176 5.67 0.32 -3.38
C LEU A 176 6.27 -0.69 -2.39
N ASP A 177 5.67 -1.87 -2.25
CA ASP A 177 6.19 -2.97 -1.44
C ASP A 177 7.48 -3.58 -2.03
N GLU A 178 7.59 -3.60 -3.36
CA GLU A 178 8.71 -4.22 -4.09
C GLU A 178 9.93 -3.29 -4.20
N GLY A 179 11.05 -3.68 -3.57
CA GLY A 179 12.31 -2.93 -3.57
C GLY A 179 13.24 -3.17 -4.77
N GLY A 180 12.83 -3.94 -5.79
CA GLY A 180 13.70 -4.43 -6.88
C GLY A 180 13.19 -4.18 -8.31
N GLY A 181 13.81 -4.85 -9.28
CA GLY A 181 13.56 -4.67 -10.73
C GLY A 181 12.12 -4.98 -11.20
N ARG A 182 11.28 -5.63 -10.39
CA ARG A 182 9.86 -5.91 -10.73
C ARG A 182 8.94 -4.71 -10.50
N LYS A 183 9.43 -3.64 -9.87
CA LYS A 183 8.65 -2.43 -9.61
C LYS A 183 8.03 -1.82 -10.87
N TRP A 184 8.78 -1.77 -11.98
CA TRP A 184 8.27 -1.19 -13.22
C TRP A 184 7.13 -2.02 -13.81
N LEU A 185 7.15 -3.35 -13.67
CA LEU A 185 6.08 -4.23 -14.14
C LEU A 185 4.77 -3.94 -13.41
N TRP A 186 4.82 -3.73 -12.10
CA TRP A 186 3.64 -3.37 -11.32
C TRP A 186 3.13 -1.97 -11.65
N LEU A 187 4.02 -1.01 -11.92
CA LEU A 187 3.61 0.32 -12.39
C LEU A 187 2.99 0.27 -13.80
N ALA A 188 3.53 -0.56 -14.69
CA ALA A 188 2.95 -0.79 -16.01
C ALA A 188 1.56 -1.44 -15.89
N ALA A 189 1.43 -2.47 -15.05
CA ALA A 189 0.13 -3.09 -14.75
C ALA A 189 -0.87 -2.10 -14.15
N ALA A 190 -0.42 -1.21 -13.25
CA ALA A 190 -1.25 -0.14 -12.71
C ALA A 190 -1.73 0.83 -13.80
N GLY A 191 -0.83 1.22 -14.72
CA GLY A 191 -1.16 2.07 -15.86
C GLY A 191 -2.17 1.40 -16.81
N VAL A 192 -2.00 0.11 -17.11
CA VAL A 192 -2.95 -0.66 -17.92
C VAL A 192 -4.32 -0.74 -17.25
N ALA A 193 -4.37 -1.02 -15.95
CA ALA A 193 -5.62 -1.05 -15.19
C ALA A 193 -6.30 0.35 -15.15
N TRP A 194 -5.53 1.41 -14.93
CA TRP A 194 -6.04 2.78 -14.93
C TRP A 194 -6.56 3.20 -16.31
N GLY A 195 -5.82 2.91 -17.38
CA GLY A 195 -6.26 3.14 -18.75
C GLY A 195 -7.49 2.32 -19.12
N SER A 196 -7.59 1.08 -18.62
CA SER A 196 -8.80 0.26 -18.77
C SER A 196 -10.00 0.92 -18.07
N ALA A 197 -9.80 1.46 -16.87
CA ALA A 197 -10.82 2.26 -16.20
C ALA A 197 -11.23 3.48 -17.06
N THR A 198 -10.28 4.20 -17.67
CA THR A 198 -10.58 5.32 -18.59
C THR A 198 -11.40 4.88 -19.80
N LEU A 199 -11.10 3.71 -20.37
CA LEU A 199 -11.87 3.16 -21.49
C LEU A 199 -13.25 2.61 -21.08
N THR A 200 -13.48 2.32 -19.78
CA THR A 200 -14.84 2.06 -19.27
C THR A 200 -15.62 3.33 -18.99
N ARG A 201 -14.98 4.37 -18.45
CA ARG A 201 -15.57 5.69 -18.18
C ARG A 201 -14.46 6.75 -18.21
N GLY A 202 -14.65 7.81 -18.98
CA GLY A 202 -13.66 8.89 -19.15
C GLY A 202 -13.35 9.72 -17.89
N LEU A 203 -14.07 9.51 -16.78
CA LEU A 203 -13.90 10.22 -15.51
C LEU A 203 -12.46 10.16 -14.96
N THR A 204 -11.76 9.04 -15.13
CA THR A 204 -10.38 8.90 -14.64
C THR A 204 -9.38 9.79 -15.38
N LEU A 205 -9.70 10.25 -16.59
CA LEU A 205 -8.83 11.16 -17.34
C LEU A 205 -8.57 12.45 -16.55
N TYR A 206 -9.60 13.00 -15.89
CA TYR A 206 -9.49 14.18 -15.04
C TYR A 206 -8.60 13.97 -13.82
N PHE A 207 -8.60 12.74 -13.26
CA PHE A 207 -7.81 12.40 -12.07
C PHE A 207 -6.40 11.91 -12.40
N THR A 208 -6.10 11.61 -13.66
CA THR A 208 -4.80 11.14 -14.11
C THR A 208 -3.64 12.09 -13.76
N PRO A 209 -3.71 13.42 -13.99
CA PRO A 209 -2.63 14.33 -13.59
C PRO A 209 -2.43 14.34 -12.07
N LEU A 210 -3.51 14.29 -11.29
CA LEU A 210 -3.43 14.25 -9.83
C LEU A 210 -2.77 12.95 -9.34
N LEU A 211 -3.12 11.81 -9.92
CA LEU A 211 -2.50 10.52 -9.61
C LEU A 211 -1.01 10.53 -9.96
N ALA A 212 -0.64 11.05 -11.14
CA ALA A 212 0.75 11.18 -11.56
C ALA A 212 1.56 12.08 -10.63
N LEU A 213 1.01 13.23 -10.22
CA LEU A 213 1.64 14.13 -9.26
C LEU A 213 1.81 13.46 -7.89
N TRP A 214 0.79 12.74 -7.40
CA TRP A 214 0.86 12.01 -6.14
C TRP A 214 1.93 10.90 -6.17
N LEU A 215 2.00 10.12 -7.27
CA LEU A 215 3.04 9.11 -7.46
C LEU A 215 4.44 9.72 -7.53
N ALA A 216 4.60 10.82 -8.29
CA ALA A 216 5.87 11.54 -8.38
C ALA A 216 6.31 12.06 -7.00
N TRP A 217 5.37 12.58 -6.21
CA TRP A 217 5.63 13.04 -4.84
C TRP A 217 6.09 11.91 -3.91
N ILE A 218 5.43 10.75 -3.95
CA ILE A 218 5.84 9.55 -3.18
C ILE A 218 7.22 9.06 -3.61
N MET A 219 7.47 8.97 -4.92
CA MET A 219 8.76 8.54 -5.46
C MET A 219 9.89 9.52 -5.10
N TRP A 220 9.59 10.82 -5.08
CA TRP A 220 10.55 11.84 -4.66
C TRP A 220 10.91 11.71 -3.18
N ARG A 221 9.92 11.53 -2.30
CA ARG A 221 10.18 11.33 -0.86
C ARG A 221 10.98 10.07 -0.54
N THR A 222 10.72 8.97 -1.25
CA THR A 222 11.42 7.70 -1.03
C THR A 222 12.87 7.73 -1.51
N ARG A 223 13.19 8.47 -2.59
CA ARG A 223 14.57 8.69 -3.05
C ARG A 223 15.41 9.52 -2.07
N GLY A 224 14.79 10.46 -1.35
CA GLY A 224 15.48 11.35 -0.40
C GLY A 224 15.99 10.68 0.89
N GLY A 225 15.61 9.43 1.17
CA GLY A 225 16.05 8.66 2.34
C GLY A 225 17.23 7.71 2.08
N SER A 226 17.58 7.45 0.82
CA SER A 226 18.62 6.47 0.43
C SER A 226 19.93 7.16 0.02
N ARG A 227 20.35 8.14 0.83
CA ARG A 227 21.68 8.77 0.70
C ARG A 227 22.42 8.94 2.03
N SER A 228 21.92 8.34 3.11
CA SER A 228 22.76 8.05 4.26
C SER A 228 23.47 6.73 4.00
N ASN A 229 24.66 6.81 3.42
CA ASN A 229 25.74 5.87 3.73
C ASN A 229 25.92 5.89 5.26
N VAL A 230 25.07 5.18 5.98
CA VAL A 230 25.46 4.66 7.29
C VAL A 230 26.34 3.49 6.94
N SER A 231 27.62 3.78 6.71
CA SER A 231 28.66 2.80 6.99
C SER A 231 28.38 2.34 8.40
N CYS A 232 27.87 1.11 8.52
CA CYS A 232 27.83 0.41 9.78
C CYS A 232 29.28 0.29 10.24
N LEU A 233 29.78 1.28 10.99
CA LEU A 233 30.84 1.03 11.93
C LEU A 233 30.26 -0.01 12.91
N PRO A 234 30.87 -1.18 13.05
CA PRO A 234 30.39 -2.19 13.97
C PRO A 234 30.53 -1.64 15.40
N VAL A 235 29.41 -1.15 15.95
CA VAL A 235 29.28 -0.95 17.38
C VAL A 235 28.99 -2.32 17.98
N GLY A 236 29.97 -2.83 18.72
CA GLY A 236 29.70 -3.78 19.80
C GLY A 236 29.54 -5.26 19.41
N ALA A 237 30.52 -5.83 18.71
CA ALA A 237 30.85 -7.24 18.88
C ALA A 237 32.38 -7.38 18.88
N MET A 238 32.95 -7.44 20.08
CA MET A 238 34.38 -7.62 20.32
C MET A 238 34.83 -8.96 19.69
N PRO A 239 35.70 -8.97 18.66
CA PRO A 239 36.34 -10.20 18.22
C PRO A 239 37.27 -10.66 19.35
N ARG A 240 37.13 -11.91 19.81
CA ARG A 240 37.97 -12.48 20.89
C ARG A 240 39.43 -12.71 20.49
N ALA A 241 39.83 -12.40 19.27
CA ALA A 241 41.22 -12.45 18.85
C ALA A 241 41.46 -11.48 17.68
N CYS A 242 42.43 -10.59 17.81
CA CYS A 242 43.03 -9.93 16.66
C CYS A 242 44.04 -10.91 16.03
N PRO A 243 44.03 -11.12 14.71
CA PRO A 243 45.07 -11.90 14.05
C PRO A 243 46.44 -11.20 14.19
N ASN A 244 47.50 -12.01 14.27
CA ASN A 244 48.87 -11.55 14.43
C ASN A 244 49.25 -10.52 13.35
N GLY A 245 49.76 -9.35 13.78
CA GLY A 245 50.29 -8.29 12.90
C GLY A 245 49.41 -7.05 12.69
N ALA A 246 48.23 -6.96 13.30
CA ALA A 246 47.37 -5.77 13.16
C ALA A 246 47.79 -4.61 14.10
N SER A 247 48.05 -3.42 13.53
CA SER A 247 48.19 -2.18 14.29
C SER A 247 46.82 -1.54 14.51
N ALA A 248 46.36 -1.51 15.75
CA ALA A 248 45.09 -0.87 16.13
C ALA A 248 45.35 0.42 16.91
N ARG A 249 44.78 1.54 16.44
CA ARG A 249 44.75 2.81 17.17
C ARG A 249 43.45 2.85 17.97
N VAL A 250 43.51 2.57 19.27
CA VAL A 250 42.34 2.51 20.15
C VAL A 250 42.26 3.80 20.99
N VAL A 251 41.13 4.49 20.90
CA VAL A 251 40.74 5.57 21.82
C VAL A 251 39.75 4.95 22.81
N GLY A 252 40.23 4.53 23.98
CA GLY A 252 39.42 3.85 25.00
C GLY A 252 40.21 2.87 25.85
N ALA A 253 39.54 2.26 26.83
CA ALA A 253 40.15 1.32 27.77
C ALA A 253 40.81 0.14 27.06
N MET A 254 42.11 -0.08 27.33
CA MET A 254 42.89 -1.16 26.75
C MET A 254 42.37 -2.55 27.17
N PRO A 255 42.49 -3.56 26.28
CA PRO A 255 42.21 -4.95 26.64
C PRO A 255 43.15 -5.48 27.74
N ARG A 256 42.66 -6.45 28.53
CA ARG A 256 43.32 -7.00 29.75
C ARG A 256 44.64 -7.75 29.49
N ALA A 257 44.98 -8.07 28.25
CA ALA A 257 46.24 -8.72 27.91
C ALA A 257 46.68 -8.33 26.49
N CYS A 258 47.92 -7.88 26.34
CA CYS A 258 48.57 -7.75 25.04
C CYS A 258 49.47 -8.99 24.83
N PRO A 259 49.36 -9.72 23.71
CA PRO A 259 50.32 -10.76 23.37
C PRO A 259 51.69 -10.14 23.04
N ASN A 260 52.75 -10.94 23.22
CA ASN A 260 54.14 -10.54 22.99
C ASN A 260 54.33 -9.94 21.58
N GLY A 261 54.84 -8.71 21.50
CA GLY A 261 55.18 -8.04 20.24
C GLY A 261 54.18 -6.99 19.72
N ALA A 262 53.09 -6.68 20.45
CA ALA A 262 52.15 -5.64 20.05
C ALA A 262 52.59 -4.23 20.54
N SER A 263 52.70 -3.26 19.63
CA SER A 263 52.82 -1.84 19.99
C SER A 263 51.43 -1.22 20.10
N ALA A 264 51.13 -0.56 21.22
CA ALA A 264 49.85 0.12 21.43
C ALA A 264 50.09 1.58 21.82
N ARG A 265 49.45 2.50 21.09
CA ARG A 265 49.53 3.95 21.32
C ARG A 265 48.15 4.42 21.77
N GLY A 266 47.99 4.83 23.03
CA GLY A 266 46.70 5.23 23.60
C GLY A 266 46.85 6.27 24.72
N VAL A 267 45.83 7.10 24.88
CA VAL A 267 45.69 8.10 25.95
C VAL A 267 44.63 7.56 26.93
N GLY A 268 45.03 7.09 28.11
CA GLY A 268 44.12 6.50 29.10
C GLY A 268 44.83 5.74 30.22
N ALA A 269 44.09 5.39 31.28
CA ALA A 269 44.61 4.81 32.51
C ALA A 269 45.38 3.49 32.28
N MET A 270 46.59 3.40 32.86
CA MET A 270 47.49 2.26 32.76
C MET A 270 46.92 0.99 33.44
N PRO A 271 47.06 -0.20 32.84
CA PRO A 271 46.89 -1.48 33.52
C PRO A 271 48.00 -1.74 34.56
N ARG A 272 47.71 -2.52 35.60
CA ARG A 272 48.60 -2.79 36.76
C ARG A 272 49.79 -3.72 36.50
N ALA A 273 49.97 -4.28 35.31
CA ALA A 273 51.14 -5.10 34.99
C ALA A 273 51.34 -5.22 33.48
N CYS A 274 52.53 -4.85 33.00
CA CYS A 274 53.04 -5.25 31.69
C CYS A 274 54.24 -6.17 31.93
N PRO A 275 54.35 -7.34 31.26
CA PRO A 275 55.56 -8.13 31.29
C PRO A 275 56.70 -7.42 30.53
N ASN A 276 57.94 -7.70 30.94
CA ASN A 276 59.16 -7.01 30.50
C ASN A 276 59.30 -6.97 28.97
N GLY A 277 59.42 -5.77 28.38
CA GLY A 277 59.74 -5.57 26.96
C GLY A 277 58.89 -4.54 26.20
N ALA A 278 57.88 -3.91 26.81
CA ALA A 278 57.05 -2.90 26.13
C ALA A 278 57.55 -1.47 26.36
N THR A 279 57.84 -0.74 25.28
CA THR A 279 58.10 0.72 25.30
C THR A 279 56.78 1.49 25.25
N THR A 280 56.50 2.32 26.25
CA THR A 280 55.35 3.23 26.28
C THR A 280 55.79 4.68 26.27
N GLU A 281 55.40 5.46 25.26
CA GLU A 281 55.48 6.92 25.26
C GLU A 281 54.11 7.52 25.59
N GLY A 282 53.99 8.31 26.66
CA GLY A 282 52.75 9.01 27.01
C GLY A 282 52.82 9.85 28.28
N ALA A 283 52.43 11.12 28.17
CA ALA A 283 52.50 12.15 29.21
C ALA A 283 51.54 11.90 30.40
N THR A 284 52.05 12.06 31.62
CA THR A 284 51.29 11.96 32.88
C THR A 284 50.51 13.23 33.20
N THR A 285 49.19 13.18 33.20
CA THR A 285 48.33 14.16 33.89
C THR A 285 47.84 13.56 35.22
N ARG A 286 48.18 14.22 36.34
CA ARG A 286 47.74 13.85 37.71
C ARG A 286 46.24 14.05 37.86
N VAL A 287 45.54 13.03 38.38
CA VAL A 287 44.16 13.15 38.88
C VAL A 287 44.19 13.26 40.41
N ARG A 288 43.60 14.33 40.98
CA ARG A 288 43.31 14.46 42.42
C ARG A 288 41.93 13.85 42.72
N PRO A 289 41.71 13.23 43.90
CA PRO A 289 40.38 12.76 44.30
C PRO A 289 39.57 13.89 44.94
N TYR A 290 38.26 13.91 44.74
CA TYR A 290 37.34 14.70 45.58
C TYR A 290 36.16 13.86 46.06
N ALA A 291 35.70 14.28 47.24
CA ALA A 291 34.94 13.58 48.24
C ALA A 291 33.44 13.38 47.91
N GLN A 292 32.86 12.51 48.74
CA GLN A 292 31.45 12.25 48.98
C GLN A 292 30.58 13.51 49.04
N LEU A 293 29.43 13.50 48.36
CA LEU A 293 28.23 14.26 48.70
C LEU A 293 26.99 13.48 48.23
N GLU A 294 26.06 13.22 49.14
CA GLU A 294 24.74 12.62 48.93
C GLU A 294 23.64 13.67 49.27
N PRO A 295 22.33 13.39 49.13
CA PRO A 295 21.49 13.74 48.00
C PRO A 295 20.49 14.88 48.30
N ARG A 296 20.23 15.79 47.34
CA ARG A 296 19.02 16.65 47.37
C ARG A 296 18.40 16.88 46.00
N ARG A 297 17.06 16.77 46.00
CA ARG A 297 16.09 16.97 44.92
C ARG A 297 16.35 18.26 44.13
N CYS A 298 16.34 18.19 42.81
CA CYS A 298 16.08 19.33 41.93
C CYS A 298 15.08 18.94 40.84
N LEU A 299 13.99 19.73 40.80
CA LEU A 299 12.91 19.73 39.83
C LEU A 299 13.42 19.78 38.39
N TRP A 300 12.75 19.01 37.53
CA TRP A 300 12.85 19.11 36.08
C TRP A 300 12.20 20.41 35.58
N TRP A 301 13.02 21.37 35.16
CA TRP A 301 12.66 22.33 34.12
C TRP A 301 13.92 22.70 33.33
N SER A 302 14.01 22.22 32.09
CA SER A 302 14.97 22.71 31.10
C SER A 302 14.31 22.72 29.74
N ARG A 303 13.78 23.88 29.40
CA ARG A 303 13.55 24.32 28.01
C ARG A 303 14.92 24.50 27.37
N SER A 304 15.18 23.84 26.26
CA SER A 304 16.08 24.40 25.24
C SER A 304 15.58 24.08 23.84
N ARG A 305 15.33 25.17 23.12
CA ARG A 305 15.02 25.24 21.70
C ARG A 305 16.21 24.68 20.91
N SER A 306 15.94 23.79 19.95
CA SER A 306 16.69 23.81 18.69
C SER A 306 15.71 23.73 17.52
N LEU A 307 15.25 24.91 17.10
CA LEU A 307 14.73 25.13 15.76
C LEU A 307 15.94 25.24 14.84
N ARG A 308 16.14 24.25 13.96
CA ARG A 308 16.66 24.51 12.61
C ARG A 308 16.37 23.36 11.64
N ARG A 309 15.76 23.78 10.51
CA ARG A 309 15.63 23.13 9.19
C ARG A 309 14.46 22.16 8.98
N GLY A 310 13.27 22.76 8.84
CA GLY A 310 12.58 22.80 7.56
C GLY A 310 12.16 21.47 6.95
N ARG A 311 11.04 20.92 7.42
CA ARG A 311 10.11 20.14 6.59
C ARG A 311 8.70 20.58 6.95
N CYS A 312 8.00 21.18 6.00
CA CYS A 312 6.58 21.45 6.08
C CYS A 312 5.83 20.15 6.40
N ALA A 313 5.40 20.04 7.65
CA ALA A 313 4.38 19.09 8.06
C ALA A 313 3.03 19.65 7.61
N ILE A 314 2.68 19.42 6.34
CA ILE A 314 1.27 19.43 5.94
C ILE A 314 0.72 18.08 6.38
N ILE A 315 0.19 18.05 7.60
CA ILE A 315 -0.56 16.95 8.17
C ILE A 315 -1.96 17.03 7.56
N PHE A 316 -2.28 16.12 6.64
CA PHE A 316 -3.66 15.87 6.25
C PHE A 316 -4.33 15.06 7.36
N ASN A 317 -5.00 15.76 8.26
CA ASN A 317 -5.81 15.19 9.33
C ASN A 317 -7.27 15.14 8.83
N PHE A 318 -7.65 14.10 8.10
CA PHE A 318 -8.99 13.97 7.50
C PHE A 318 -9.97 13.17 8.37
N VAL A 319 -9.66 12.91 9.65
CA VAL A 319 -10.46 12.03 10.53
C VAL A 319 -11.13 12.78 11.70
N ASN A 320 -10.96 14.11 11.83
CA ASN A 320 -11.57 14.89 12.92
C ASN A 320 -12.44 16.06 12.46
N LEU A 321 -13.25 15.88 11.41
CA LEU A 321 -14.43 16.73 11.18
C LEU A 321 -15.67 15.97 11.68
N PHE A 322 -15.99 16.11 12.96
CA PHE A 322 -17.34 16.06 13.57
C PHE A 322 -17.17 15.87 15.09
N CYS A 323 -16.74 16.93 15.77
CA CYS A 323 -16.96 17.06 17.21
C CYS A 323 -17.19 18.54 17.52
N TRP A 324 -18.42 18.98 17.29
CA TRP A 324 -18.92 20.30 17.65
C TRP A 324 -19.13 20.33 19.17
N LYS A 325 -18.34 21.09 19.91
CA LYS A 325 -18.64 21.45 21.31
C LYS A 325 -19.20 22.88 21.33
N PRO A 326 -20.34 23.13 21.97
CA PRO A 326 -20.90 24.47 22.12
C PRO A 326 -20.06 25.30 23.10
N LYS A 327 -19.91 26.60 22.82
CA LYS A 327 -19.40 27.58 23.78
C LYS A 327 -20.50 27.88 24.79
N ALA A 328 -20.23 27.69 26.08
CA ALA A 328 -20.97 28.31 27.16
C ALA A 328 -20.25 29.61 27.57
N ALA A 329 -21.04 30.66 27.78
CA ALA A 329 -20.65 31.93 28.39
C ALA A 329 -20.33 31.75 29.88
#